data_AF-A0AAU0F1S8-F1
#
_entry.id   AF-A0AAU0F1S8-F1
#
_cell.length_a   1.000
_cell.length_b   1.000
_cell.length_c   1.000
_cell.angle_alpha   90.00
_cell.angle_beta   90.00
_cell.angle_gamma   90.00
#
_symmetry.space_group_name_H-M   'P 1'
#
loop_
_entity.id
_entity.type
_entity.pdbx_description
1 polymer ?
#
loop_
_entity_poly.entity_id
_entity_poly.type
_entity_poly.pdbx_seq_one_letter_code
_entity_poly.pdbx_strand_id
1 'polypeptide(L)'
;MIGSIRTFYPDKKLLVAFQPHLFSRTKDFAEGFAESLSQADELILLDIYPARELQENFEGITSDWLLKKVTLQNKEISTLSEALGKIQSKDFDILLTVGAGNIDTLYDPIVEWLGEM
;
A
#
# COMPACT_ATOMS: atom_id res chain seq x y z
N MET A 1 4.84 -8.52 -8.78
CA MET A 1 5.84 -7.52 -8.37
C MET A 1 6.46 -7.88 -7.01
N ILE A 2 5.66 -7.95 -5.93
CA ILE A 2 6.17 -8.33 -4.59
C ILE A 2 6.92 -9.67 -4.62
N GLY A 3 6.32 -10.71 -5.21
CA GLY A 3 7.01 -12.00 -5.40
C GLY A 3 8.36 -11.90 -6.10
N SER A 4 8.52 -11.03 -7.12
CA SER A 4 9.81 -10.81 -7.79
C SER A 4 10.84 -10.17 -6.86
N ILE A 5 10.43 -9.19 -6.04
CA ILE A 5 11.31 -8.57 -5.05
C ILE A 5 11.73 -9.62 -4.00
N ARG A 6 10.82 -10.48 -3.55
CA ARG A 6 11.14 -11.60 -2.65
C ARG A 6 12.12 -12.58 -3.29
N THR A 7 12.03 -12.84 -4.58
CA THR A 7 12.99 -13.70 -5.30
C THR A 7 14.39 -13.09 -5.34
N PHE A 8 14.51 -11.80 -5.65
CA PHE A 8 15.83 -11.15 -5.81
C PHE A 8 16.45 -10.70 -4.49
N TYR A 9 15.63 -10.40 -3.48
CA TYR A 9 16.06 -9.88 -2.18
C TYR A 9 15.34 -10.64 -1.03
N PRO A 10 15.62 -11.95 -0.87
CA PRO A 10 14.89 -12.80 0.07
C PRO A 10 15.09 -12.40 1.53
N ASP A 11 16.26 -11.85 1.88
CA ASP A 11 16.63 -11.51 3.27
C ASP A 11 16.40 -10.03 3.62
N LYS A 12 15.79 -9.25 2.70
CA LYS A 12 15.57 -7.81 2.89
C LYS A 12 14.16 -7.53 3.39
N LYS A 13 14.03 -6.69 4.42
CA LYS A 13 12.75 -6.27 4.96
C LYS A 13 12.03 -5.34 3.99
N LEU A 14 10.88 -5.78 3.47
CA LEU A 14 10.07 -5.08 2.48
C LEU A 14 8.87 -4.40 3.13
N LEU A 15 8.89 -3.07 3.06
CA LEU A 15 7.73 -2.23 3.31
C LEU A 15 7.01 -1.95 2.00
N VAL A 16 5.71 -2.26 1.94
CA VAL A 16 4.85 -1.90 0.82
C VAL A 16 3.89 -0.79 1.26
N ALA A 17 3.90 0.33 0.54
CA ALA A 17 2.86 1.36 0.61
C ALA A 17 1.98 1.22 -0.65
N PHE A 18 0.73 0.76 -0.47
CA PHE A 18 -0.17 0.47 -1.58
C PHE A 18 -1.40 1.37 -1.56
N GLN A 19 -1.69 2.06 -2.66
CA GLN A 19 -2.95 2.79 -2.87
C GLN A 19 -3.84 2.03 -3.87
N PRO A 20 -4.95 1.42 -3.42
CA PRO A 20 -5.93 0.86 -4.33
C PRO A 20 -6.53 1.96 -5.22
N HIS A 21 -6.82 1.63 -6.49
CA HIS A 21 -7.41 2.54 -7.45
C HIS A 21 -8.75 1.98 -7.93
N LEU A 22 -9.82 2.77 -7.81
CA LEU A 22 -11.23 2.41 -8.00
C LEU A 22 -11.75 1.41 -6.94
N PHE A 23 -12.96 1.65 -6.46
CA PHE A 23 -13.70 0.75 -5.59
C PHE A 23 -14.10 -0.53 -6.32
N SER A 24 -14.54 -0.41 -7.58
CA SER A 24 -14.92 -1.57 -8.42
C SER A 24 -13.75 -2.56 -8.56
N ARG A 25 -12.58 -2.06 -8.95
CA ARG A 25 -11.36 -2.88 -9.08
C ARG A 25 -10.93 -3.46 -7.74
N THR A 26 -11.03 -2.69 -6.66
CA THR A 26 -10.71 -3.19 -5.32
C THR A 26 -11.62 -4.35 -4.93
N LYS A 27 -12.91 -4.25 -5.23
CA LYS A 27 -13.89 -5.32 -5.01
C LYS A 27 -13.60 -6.56 -5.87
N ASP A 28 -13.40 -6.37 -7.17
CA ASP A 28 -13.26 -7.46 -8.14
C ASP A 28 -11.99 -8.29 -7.92
N PHE A 29 -10.91 -7.65 -7.47
CA PHE A 29 -9.59 -8.27 -7.30
C PHE A 29 -9.17 -8.41 -5.84
N ALA A 30 -10.10 -8.30 -4.89
CA ALA A 30 -9.80 -8.26 -3.46
C ALA A 30 -8.94 -9.43 -2.98
N GLU A 31 -9.27 -10.66 -3.38
CA GLU A 31 -8.53 -11.86 -2.97
C GLU A 31 -7.11 -11.89 -3.55
N GLY A 32 -6.93 -11.49 -4.81
CA GLY A 32 -5.62 -11.41 -5.44
C GLY A 32 -4.74 -10.30 -4.86
N PHE A 33 -5.33 -9.16 -4.50
CA PHE A 33 -4.63 -8.11 -3.75
C PHE A 33 -4.24 -8.62 -2.37
N ALA A 34 -5.16 -9.25 -1.64
CA ALA A 34 -4.90 -9.77 -0.31
C ALA A 34 -3.75 -10.79 -0.31
N GLU A 35 -3.76 -11.74 -1.25
CA GLU A 35 -2.69 -12.73 -1.41
C GLU A 35 -1.34 -12.05 -1.70
N SER A 36 -1.29 -11.16 -2.69
CA SER A 36 -0.03 -10.51 -3.08
C SER A 36 0.51 -9.59 -1.98
N LEU A 37 -0.34 -8.82 -1.30
CA LEU A 37 0.06 -7.90 -0.24
C LEU A 37 0.52 -8.65 1.02
N SER A 38 0.02 -9.87 1.24
CA SER A 38 0.42 -10.71 2.37
C SER A 38 1.85 -11.24 2.27
N GLN A 39 2.52 -11.07 1.13
CA GLN A 39 3.91 -11.46 0.90
C GLN A 39 4.94 -10.39 1.34
N ALA A 40 4.49 -9.22 1.79
CA ALA A 40 5.35 -8.17 2.35
C ALA A 40 5.73 -8.47 3.80
N ASP A 41 6.73 -7.76 4.33
CA ASP A 41 7.07 -7.80 5.77
C ASP A 41 6.29 -6.75 6.56
N GLU A 42 6.04 -5.59 5.93
CA GLU A 42 5.19 -4.52 6.46
C GLU A 42 4.30 -3.93 5.35
N LEU A 43 3.07 -3.56 5.70
CA LEU A 43 2.11 -2.97 4.77
C LEU A 43 1.50 -1.69 5.33
N ILE A 44 1.60 -0.61 4.55
CA ILE A 44 0.78 0.59 4.70
C ILE A 44 -0.22 0.60 3.55
N LEU A 45 -1.50 0.33 3.85
CA LEU A 45 -2.56 0.35 2.87
C LEU A 45 -3.25 1.71 2.89
N LEU A 46 -3.11 2.48 1.82
CA LEU A 46 -3.71 3.80 1.71
C LEU A 46 -5.21 3.71 1.44
N ASP A 47 -5.95 4.78 1.75
CA ASP A 47 -7.34 4.94 1.32
C ASP A 47 -7.48 4.71 -0.19
N ILE A 48 -8.61 4.10 -0.59
CA ILE A 48 -8.92 3.83 -1.99
C ILE A 48 -9.01 5.16 -2.73
N TYR A 49 -8.19 5.32 -3.77
CA TYR A 49 -8.31 6.43 -4.69
C TYR A 49 -9.54 6.21 -5.60
N PRO A 50 -10.59 7.05 -5.49
CA PRO A 50 -11.88 6.78 -6.13
C PRO A 50 -11.87 7.03 -7.64
N ALA A 51 -10.91 7.83 -8.14
CA ALA A 51 -10.96 8.42 -9.47
C ALA A 51 -12.31 9.09 -9.78
N ARG A 52 -13.21 8.43 -10.51
CA ARG A 52 -14.55 8.93 -10.86
C ARG A 52 -15.69 8.23 -10.13
N GLU A 53 -15.40 7.24 -9.31
CA GLU A 53 -16.39 6.47 -8.57
C GLU A 53 -16.78 7.16 -7.27
N LEU A 54 -18.01 6.94 -6.82
CA LEU A 54 -18.52 7.50 -5.57
C LEU A 54 -18.64 6.38 -4.54
N GLN A 55 -18.09 6.59 -3.34
CA GLN A 55 -18.10 5.61 -2.25
C GLN A 55 -19.50 5.09 -1.92
N GLU A 56 -20.53 5.94 -2.06
CA GLU A 56 -21.94 5.58 -1.84
C GLU A 56 -22.43 4.42 -2.72
N ASN A 57 -21.84 4.23 -3.90
CA ASN A 57 -22.19 3.12 -4.81
C ASN A 57 -21.45 1.81 -4.46
N PHE A 58 -20.52 1.86 -3.51
CA PHE A 58 -19.65 0.75 -3.11
C PHE A 58 -19.61 0.63 -1.59
N GLU A 59 -20.79 0.60 -0.97
CA GLU A 59 -20.92 0.48 0.48
C GLU A 59 -20.13 -0.75 1.01
N GLY A 60 -19.35 -0.52 2.06
CA GLY A 60 -18.49 -1.54 2.67
C GLY A 60 -17.18 -1.84 1.92
N ILE A 61 -16.97 -1.32 0.72
CA ILE A 61 -15.70 -1.44 0.01
C ILE A 61 -14.78 -0.30 0.43
N THR A 62 -13.88 -0.60 1.36
CA THR A 62 -12.89 0.33 1.91
C THR A 62 -11.52 -0.34 1.99
N SER A 63 -10.48 0.45 2.24
CA SER A 63 -9.15 -0.09 2.50
C SER A 63 -9.14 -0.96 3.77
N ASP A 64 -9.89 -0.62 4.82
CA ASP A 64 -10.06 -1.47 6.01
C ASP A 64 -10.68 -2.83 5.66
N TRP A 65 -11.71 -2.84 4.80
CA TRP A 65 -12.32 -4.07 4.31
C TRP A 65 -11.32 -4.95 3.54
N LEU A 66 -10.49 -4.37 2.68
CA LEU A 66 -9.41 -5.09 2.00
C LEU A 66 -8.34 -5.56 3.00
N LEU A 67 -7.94 -4.72 3.96
CA LEU A 67 -6.89 -5.02 4.94
C LEU A 67 -7.24 -6.23 5.80
N LYS A 68 -8.52 -6.43 6.13
CA LYS A 68 -9.02 -7.60 6.86
C LYS A 68 -8.76 -8.93 6.14
N LYS A 69 -8.64 -8.90 4.81
CA LYS A 69 -8.36 -10.09 3.99
C LYS A 69 -6.87 -10.42 3.89
N VAL A 70 -6.00 -9.43 4.08
CA VAL A 70 -4.54 -9.62 4.10
C VAL A 70 -4.15 -10.45 5.33
N THR A 71 -3.31 -11.48 5.21
CA THR A 71 -2.91 -12.34 6.33
C THR A 71 -1.67 -11.83 7.09
N LEU A 72 -0.95 -10.86 6.51
CA LEU A 72 0.17 -10.19 7.15
C LEU A 72 -0.21 -9.59 8.51
N GLN A 73 0.66 -9.72 9.51
CA GLN A 73 0.42 -9.17 10.84
C GLN A 73 0.78 -7.68 10.94
N ASN A 74 1.94 -7.29 10.40
CA ASN A 74 2.40 -5.91 10.43
C ASN A 74 1.77 -5.12 9.28
N LYS A 75 0.55 -4.64 9.50
CA LYS A 75 -0.22 -3.91 8.50
C LYS A 75 -1.06 -2.81 9.13
N GLU A 76 -1.20 -1.69 8.45
CA GLU A 76 -2.02 -0.57 8.91
C GLU A 76 -2.65 0.22 7.75
N ILE A 77 -3.74 0.91 8.04
CA ILE A 77 -4.36 1.88 7.13
C ILE A 77 -3.68 3.24 7.26
N SER A 78 -3.61 4.01 6.18
CA SER A 78 -3.20 5.42 6.23
C SER A 78 -3.97 6.26 5.23
N THR A 79 -4.14 7.54 5.55
CA THR A 79 -4.42 8.55 4.53
C THR A 79 -3.15 8.81 3.71
N LEU A 80 -3.28 9.41 2.52
CA LEU A 80 -2.12 9.83 1.73
C LEU A 80 -1.28 10.88 2.47
N SER A 81 -1.93 11.83 3.16
CA SER A 81 -1.26 12.90 3.91
C SER A 81 -0.41 12.38 5.07
N GLU A 82 -0.79 11.26 5.68
CA GLU A 82 -0.07 10.67 6.81
C GLU A 82 0.97 9.63 6.36
N ALA A 83 0.92 9.21 5.10
CA ALA A 83 1.71 8.09 4.60
C ALA A 83 3.23 8.30 4.77
N LEU A 84 3.72 9.51 4.49
CA LEU A 84 5.14 9.84 4.65
C LEU A 84 5.62 9.63 6.08
N GLY A 85 4.92 10.20 7.07
CA GLY A 85 5.28 10.07 8.48
C GLY A 85 5.26 8.61 8.95
N LYS A 86 4.32 7.81 8.44
CA LYS A 86 4.29 6.37 8.74
C LYS A 86 5.46 5.64 8.12
N ILE A 87 5.78 5.89 6.84
CA ILE A 87 6.96 5.33 6.18
C ILE A 87 8.23 5.64 6.99
N GLN A 88 8.42 6.89 7.39
CA GLN A 88 9.56 7.34 8.19
C GLN A 88 9.67 6.65 9.56
N SER A 89 8.55 6.18 10.11
CA SER A 89 8.51 5.48 11.40
C SER A 89 8.83 3.98 11.32
N LYS A 90 8.94 3.43 10.10
CA LYS A 90 9.20 2.01 9.88
C LYS A 90 10.68 1.74 9.70
N ASP A 91 11.07 0.55 10.12
CA ASP A 91 12.38 -0.02 9.79
C ASP A 91 12.22 -0.92 8.56
N PHE A 92 12.95 -0.68 7.48
CA PHE A 92 12.89 -1.45 6.25
C PHE A 92 14.18 -1.35 5.45
N ASP A 93 14.46 -2.36 4.61
CA ASP A 93 15.55 -2.31 3.63
C ASP A 93 15.07 -1.83 2.26
N ILE A 94 13.82 -2.17 1.90
CA ILE A 94 13.22 -1.87 0.60
C ILE A 94 11.86 -1.24 0.84
N LEU A 95 11.67 -0.04 0.31
CA LEU A 95 10.37 0.61 0.18
C LEU A 95 9.81 0.39 -1.21
N LEU A 96 8.59 -0.12 -1.29
CA LEU A 96 7.83 -0.25 -2.52
C LEU A 96 6.55 0.60 -2.42
N THR A 97 6.47 1.69 -3.19
CA THR A 97 5.24 2.47 -3.37
C THR A 97 4.51 1.99 -4.63
N VAL A 98 3.24 1.60 -4.50
CA VAL A 98 2.44 1.06 -5.62
C VAL A 98 1.05 1.67 -5.62
N GLY A 99 0.61 2.12 -6.79
CA GLY A 99 -0.73 2.62 -7.01
C GLY A 99 -0.81 3.33 -8.35
N ALA A 100 -2.02 3.72 -8.73
CA ALA A 100 -2.28 4.45 -9.98
C ALA A 100 -3.10 5.72 -9.76
N GLY A 101 -3.30 6.11 -8.49
CA GLY A 101 -3.94 7.35 -8.10
C GLY A 101 -2.92 8.46 -7.95
N ASN A 102 -2.96 9.14 -6.81
CA ASN A 102 -2.04 10.22 -6.46
C ASN A 102 -0.96 9.81 -5.45
N ILE A 103 -0.69 8.51 -5.27
CA ILE A 103 0.41 8.04 -4.43
C ILE A 103 1.79 8.51 -4.93
N ASP A 104 1.91 8.81 -6.22
CA ASP A 104 3.13 9.34 -6.84
C ASP A 104 3.54 10.69 -6.25
N THR A 105 2.62 11.46 -5.65
CA THR A 105 2.96 12.71 -4.95
C THR A 105 3.83 12.47 -3.70
N LEU A 106 3.96 11.23 -3.24
CA LEU A 106 4.91 10.87 -2.19
C LEU A 106 6.35 10.75 -2.70
N TYR A 107 6.59 10.71 -4.01
CA TYR A 107 7.92 10.50 -4.59
C TYR A 107 8.93 11.57 -4.12
N ASP A 108 8.65 12.85 -4.40
CA ASP A 108 9.56 13.94 -4.04
C ASP A 108 9.88 13.98 -2.54
N PRO A 109 8.88 13.96 -1.62
CA PRO A 109 9.19 14.00 -0.19
C PRO A 109 9.89 12.73 0.34
N ILE A 110 9.66 11.55 -0.27
CA ILE A 110 10.40 10.34 0.08
C ILE A 110 11.87 10.48 -0.35
N VAL A 111 12.13 10.96 -1.57
CA VAL A 111 13.48 11.14 -2.10
C VAL A 111 14.25 12.20 -1.30
N GLU A 112 13.60 13.31 -0.97
CA GLU A 112 14.17 14.34 -0.10
C GLU A 112 14.57 13.76 1.26
N TRP A 113 13.65 13.07 1.93
CA TRP A 113 13.93 12.43 3.22
C TRP A 113 15.06 11.39 3.15
N LEU A 114 15.07 10.51 2.15
CA LEU A 114 16.11 9.49 1.98
C LEU A 114 17.48 10.11 1.64
N GLY A 115 17.51 11.29 1.02
CA GLY A 115 18.74 12.02 0.75
C GLY A 115 19.36 12.70 1.98
N GLU A 116 18.58 12.87 3.04
CA GLU A 116 19.03 13.41 4.33
C GLU A 116 19.55 12.32 5.30
N MET A 117 19.29 11.04 4.99
CA MET A 117 19.74 9.87 5.77
C MET A 117 21.20 9.49 5.48
#